data_AF-A0A0F9A4B1-F1
#
_entry.id   AF-A0A0F9A4B1-F1
#
_cell.length_a   1.000
_cell.length_b   1.000
_cell.length_c   1.000
_cell.angle_alpha   90.00
_cell.angle_beta   90.00
_cell.angle_gamma   90.00
#
_symmetry.space_group_name_H-M   'P 1'
#
loop_
_entity.id
_entity.type
_entity.pdbx_description
1 polymer ?
#
loop_
_entity_poly.entity_id
_entity_poly.type
_entity_poly.pdbx_seq_one_letter_code
_entity_poly.pdbx_strand_id
1 'polypeptide(L)'
;MKAISLLIASVFLLSFGAGVLAQETELPDPGLTPDSPFYFLERIAEGIGTFFTFGDIKKAERYTALATERLAEASAMEEVGKLKLVEKMLERYGNQLEKALSRAERADTKGEDTKELAKIVTENTYKHLIVLNKVLERVPEEAKPAIEQAMVVSVKGHEKAVEVLEMKGALSEVPEGASLPAEIPEEVRERIQMKAQEELEKEELEKEESELAQEEAPQDSKSLREQCIEEKGSSEGCEIFPLQNPKSFEAVEAFCLKLGAPPELCATVEAKCREVGVTTPGKCFLALLTPTIRRVPATEEQMEELRIRQETQRRIQEEMEVKETPSIKVPLGMSFVIINDDMQTSRGLPVNYGVLIRGAIVSNSPAALAGLKEGDIILELNDEIIAPINHLEDIMYRSEAGMASFKVLRGEEKII
;
A
#
# COMPACT_ATOMS: atom_id res chain seq x y z
N MET A 1 3.36 53.48 -79.70
CA MET A 1 2.41 52.55 -79.03
C MET A 1 2.22 51.33 -79.91
N LYS A 2 2.76 50.17 -79.49
CA LYS A 2 2.20 48.83 -79.68
C LYS A 2 3.10 47.85 -78.93
N ALA A 3 2.46 47.07 -78.07
CA ALA A 3 3.05 46.16 -77.11
C ALA A 3 3.82 45.02 -77.81
N ILE A 4 4.93 44.60 -77.20
CA ILE A 4 5.64 43.37 -77.54
C ILE A 4 5.43 42.40 -76.38
N SER A 5 4.75 41.30 -76.68
CA SER A 5 4.75 40.08 -75.88
C SER A 5 6.18 39.56 -75.76
N LEU A 6 6.61 39.22 -74.55
CA LEU A 6 7.70 38.26 -74.36
C LEU A 6 7.47 37.47 -73.07
N LEU A 7 7.13 36.20 -73.30
CA LEU A 7 7.13 35.09 -72.35
C LEU A 7 8.56 34.84 -71.87
N ILE A 8 8.82 34.92 -70.56
CA ILE A 8 9.85 34.12 -69.91
C ILE A 8 9.25 33.57 -68.61
N ALA A 9 9.18 32.25 -68.56
CA ALA A 9 8.81 31.46 -67.41
C ALA A 9 9.83 31.63 -66.28
N SER A 10 9.38 31.98 -65.07
CA SER A 10 10.12 31.71 -63.84
C SER A 10 9.41 30.59 -63.09
N VAL A 11 10.04 29.42 -63.09
CA VAL A 11 9.72 28.28 -62.24
C VAL A 11 9.74 28.74 -60.79
N PHE A 12 8.57 28.91 -60.20
CA PHE A 12 8.41 29.13 -58.77
C PHE A 12 8.40 27.73 -58.12
N LEU A 13 9.60 27.24 -57.78
CA LEU A 13 9.80 26.08 -56.92
C LEU A 13 9.28 26.45 -55.52
N LEU A 14 7.98 26.25 -55.31
CA LEU A 14 7.37 26.26 -53.98
C LEU A 14 7.87 25.03 -53.24
N SER A 15 8.93 25.24 -52.46
CA SER A 15 9.31 24.38 -51.35
C SER A 15 8.17 24.40 -50.33
N PHE A 16 7.13 23.60 -50.54
CA PHE A 16 6.24 23.19 -49.45
C PHE A 16 7.04 22.26 -48.54
N GLY A 17 7.81 22.88 -47.63
CA GLY A 17 8.21 22.19 -46.42
C GLY A 17 6.94 21.91 -45.64
N ALA A 18 6.48 20.66 -45.67
CA ALA A 18 5.54 20.17 -44.69
C ALA A 18 6.25 20.26 -43.34
N GLY A 19 6.01 21.35 -42.61
CA GLY A 19 6.31 21.41 -41.19
C GLY A 19 5.42 20.37 -40.53
N VAL A 20 5.99 19.21 -40.23
CA VAL A 20 5.45 18.31 -39.23
C VAL A 20 5.42 19.12 -37.94
N LEU A 21 4.22 19.43 -37.44
CA LEU A 21 4.05 20.04 -36.13
C LEU A 21 4.42 18.97 -35.10
N ALA A 22 5.67 18.97 -34.66
CA ALA A 22 6.05 18.27 -33.45
C ALA A 22 5.36 19.00 -32.29
N GLN A 23 4.30 18.42 -31.75
CA GLN A 23 3.68 18.91 -30.53
C GLN A 23 4.67 18.63 -29.40
N GLU A 24 5.32 19.69 -28.90
CA GLU A 24 6.27 19.56 -27.79
C GLU A 24 5.52 19.04 -26.57
N THR A 25 5.85 17.80 -26.19
CA THR A 25 5.40 17.16 -24.95
C THR A 25 6.20 17.78 -23.80
N GLU A 26 5.90 19.04 -23.48
CA GLU A 26 6.53 19.75 -22.36
C GLU A 26 5.90 19.33 -21.04
N LEU A 27 6.75 18.91 -20.10
CA LEU A 27 6.39 18.78 -18.70
C LEU A 27 6.35 20.17 -18.04
N PRO A 28 5.65 20.32 -16.91
CA PRO A 28 5.78 21.52 -16.10
C PRO A 28 7.24 21.73 -15.66
N ASP A 29 7.57 22.96 -15.30
CA ASP A 29 8.84 23.29 -14.63
C ASP A 29 9.01 22.40 -13.39
N PRO A 30 10.14 21.66 -13.25
CA PRO A 30 10.38 20.80 -12.11
C PRO A 30 10.52 21.54 -10.77
N GLY A 31 10.55 22.88 -10.76
CA GLY A 31 10.62 23.64 -9.52
C GLY A 31 11.96 23.47 -8.81
N LEU A 32 11.93 23.23 -7.49
CA LEU A 32 13.17 22.89 -6.78
C LEU A 32 13.50 21.42 -7.04
N THR A 33 14.69 21.14 -7.54
CA THR A 33 15.09 19.75 -7.81
C THR A 33 15.67 19.08 -6.57
N PRO A 34 15.65 17.72 -6.48
CA PRO A 34 16.16 16.98 -5.31
C PRO A 34 17.62 17.19 -4.93
N ASP A 35 18.41 17.81 -5.80
CA ASP A 35 19.80 18.21 -5.55
C ASP A 35 19.96 19.61 -4.96
N SER A 36 18.86 20.36 -4.82
CA SER A 36 18.81 21.63 -4.10
C SER A 36 18.77 21.41 -2.59
N PRO A 37 19.54 22.18 -1.79
CA PRO A 37 19.50 22.10 -0.32
C PRO A 37 18.14 22.48 0.26
N PHE A 38 17.27 23.16 -0.51
CA PHE A 38 15.97 23.64 -0.06
C PHE A 38 14.79 22.81 -0.61
N TYR A 39 15.04 21.73 -1.35
CA TYR A 39 13.99 20.86 -1.91
C TYR A 39 13.02 20.31 -0.85
N PHE A 40 13.47 20.16 0.39
CA PHE A 40 12.59 19.72 1.48
C PHE A 40 11.42 20.70 1.75
N LEU A 41 11.59 22.00 1.49
CA LEU A 41 10.53 23.00 1.68
C LEU A 41 9.39 22.80 0.68
N GLU A 42 9.72 22.43 -0.56
CA GLU A 42 8.73 22.12 -1.59
C GLU A 42 7.89 20.91 -1.16
N ARG A 43 8.55 19.83 -0.71
CA ARG A 43 7.87 18.64 -0.18
C ARG A 43 6.94 18.95 1.00
N ILE A 44 7.31 19.88 1.88
CA ILE A 44 6.44 20.33 2.98
C ILE A 44 5.22 21.08 2.42
N ALA A 45 5.44 22.04 1.52
CA ALA A 45 4.38 22.82 0.90
C ALA A 45 3.39 21.91 0.14
N GLU A 46 3.89 20.91 -0.58
CA GLU A 46 3.06 19.91 -1.25
C GLU A 46 2.23 19.08 -0.28
N GLY A 47 2.83 18.62 0.81
CA GLY A 47 2.16 17.84 1.85
C GLY A 47 1.01 18.62 2.49
N ILE A 48 1.26 19.88 2.85
CA ILE A 48 0.24 20.80 3.37
C ILE A 48 -0.88 20.99 2.34
N GLY A 49 -0.52 21.31 1.09
CA GLY A 49 -1.51 21.50 0.01
C GLY A 49 -2.39 20.27 -0.20
N THR A 50 -1.80 19.08 -0.16
CA THR A 50 -2.51 17.80 -0.33
C THR A 50 -3.40 17.50 0.89
N PHE A 51 -2.93 17.79 2.11
CA PHE A 51 -3.71 17.61 3.33
C PHE A 51 -5.00 18.43 3.33
N PHE A 52 -4.93 19.69 2.89
CA PHE A 52 -6.08 20.60 2.77
C PHE A 52 -6.86 20.45 1.46
N THR A 53 -6.47 19.53 0.58
CA THR A 53 -7.27 19.18 -0.60
C THR A 53 -8.38 18.22 -0.16
N PHE A 54 -9.63 18.66 -0.20
CA PHE A 54 -10.78 17.87 0.23
C PHE A 54 -11.53 17.25 -0.94
N GLY A 55 -12.08 16.04 -0.74
CA GLY A 55 -12.81 15.29 -1.77
C GLY A 55 -11.90 14.30 -2.51
N ASP A 56 -12.46 13.14 -2.89
CA ASP A 56 -11.68 12.08 -3.55
C ASP A 56 -11.26 12.50 -4.96
N ILE A 57 -12.15 13.13 -5.74
CA ILE A 57 -11.82 13.68 -7.07
C ILE A 57 -10.67 14.70 -6.98
N LYS A 58 -10.77 15.71 -6.11
CA LYS A 58 -9.73 16.75 -5.99
C LYS A 58 -8.42 16.20 -5.45
N LYS A 59 -8.46 15.23 -4.53
CA LYS A 59 -7.24 14.53 -4.10
C LYS A 59 -6.62 13.73 -5.24
N ALA A 60 -7.42 13.06 -6.08
CA ALA A 60 -6.91 12.34 -7.24
C ALA A 60 -6.21 13.29 -8.22
N GLU A 61 -6.87 14.40 -8.61
CA GLU A 61 -6.27 15.45 -9.47
C GLU A 61 -4.95 15.97 -8.87
N ARG A 62 -4.93 16.23 -7.55
CA ARG A 62 -3.72 16.71 -6.86
C ARG A 62 -2.58 15.69 -6.95
N TYR A 63 -2.87 14.41 -6.72
CA TYR A 63 -1.87 13.37 -6.82
C TYR A 63 -1.37 13.15 -8.25
N THR A 64 -2.24 13.25 -9.27
CA THR A 64 -1.83 13.23 -10.69
C THR A 64 -0.90 14.40 -11.03
N ALA A 65 -1.18 15.60 -10.52
CA ALA A 65 -0.29 16.75 -10.70
C ALA A 65 1.08 16.52 -10.04
N LEU A 66 1.11 16.01 -8.81
CA LEU A 66 2.35 15.67 -8.11
C LEU A 66 3.14 14.57 -8.82
N ALA A 67 2.48 13.57 -9.42
CA ALA A 67 3.15 12.59 -10.25
C ALA A 67 3.85 13.27 -11.44
N THR A 68 3.15 14.16 -12.14
CA THR A 68 3.72 14.94 -13.25
C THR A 68 4.96 15.73 -12.85
N GLU A 69 4.93 16.36 -11.67
CA GLU A 69 6.06 17.09 -11.08
C GLU A 69 7.25 16.17 -10.77
N ARG A 70 7.00 15.00 -10.17
CA ARG A 70 8.06 14.00 -9.94
C ARG A 70 8.69 13.51 -11.23
N LEU A 71 7.91 13.38 -12.31
CA LEU A 71 8.46 13.01 -13.61
C LEU A 71 9.32 14.14 -14.20
N ALA A 72 8.93 15.40 -14.01
CA ALA A 72 9.75 16.55 -14.42
C ALA A 72 11.09 16.58 -13.67
N GLU A 73 11.07 16.33 -12.36
CA GLU A 73 12.30 16.19 -11.57
C GLU A 73 13.14 15.00 -12.03
N ALA A 74 12.53 13.86 -12.36
CA ALA A 74 13.24 12.70 -12.87
C ALA A 74 13.94 13.02 -14.21
N SER A 75 13.27 13.71 -15.13
CA SER A 75 13.87 14.19 -16.37
C SER A 75 15.02 15.17 -16.11
N ALA A 76 14.86 16.13 -15.20
CA ALA A 76 15.94 17.05 -14.84
C ALA A 76 17.15 16.33 -14.23
N MET A 77 16.93 15.31 -13.39
CA MET A 77 17.99 14.50 -12.79
C MET A 77 18.68 13.56 -13.79
N GLU A 78 17.96 13.12 -14.83
CA GLU A 78 18.49 12.36 -15.97
C GLU A 78 19.49 13.22 -16.74
N GLU A 79 19.14 14.46 -17.08
CA GLU A 79 20.00 15.39 -17.83
C GLU A 79 21.33 15.68 -17.13
N VAL A 80 21.35 15.69 -15.80
CA VAL A 80 22.56 15.87 -14.99
C VAL A 80 23.25 14.56 -14.58
N GLY A 81 22.74 13.42 -15.05
CA GLY A 81 23.34 12.09 -14.85
C GLY A 81 23.23 11.52 -13.43
N LYS A 82 22.30 12.02 -12.60
CA LYS A 82 22.14 11.60 -11.19
C LYS A 82 21.16 10.42 -11.07
N LEU A 83 21.57 9.26 -11.56
CA LEU A 83 20.72 8.06 -11.69
C LEU A 83 19.99 7.63 -10.40
N LYS A 84 20.68 7.67 -9.25
CA LYS A 84 20.03 7.36 -7.95
C LYS A 84 18.88 8.31 -7.60
N LEU A 85 18.97 9.57 -8.03
CA LEU A 85 17.88 10.53 -7.84
C LEU A 85 16.77 10.29 -8.86
N VAL A 86 17.10 9.91 -10.10
CA VAL A 86 16.12 9.49 -11.11
C VAL A 86 15.27 8.34 -10.59
N GLU A 87 15.90 7.24 -10.14
CA GLU A 87 15.20 6.08 -9.58
C GLU A 87 14.27 6.48 -8.43
N LYS A 88 14.76 7.30 -7.50
CA LYS A 88 13.97 7.80 -6.37
C LYS A 88 12.78 8.66 -6.80
N MET A 89 12.93 9.46 -7.86
CA MET A 89 11.83 10.28 -8.37
C MET A 89 10.80 9.45 -9.11
N LEU A 90 11.23 8.40 -9.84
CA LEU A 90 10.34 7.45 -10.50
C LEU A 90 9.56 6.58 -9.51
N GLU A 91 10.20 6.18 -8.40
CA GLU A 91 9.51 5.53 -7.29
C GLU A 91 8.43 6.45 -6.69
N ARG A 92 8.75 7.73 -6.47
CA ARG A 92 7.78 8.72 -5.98
C ARG A 92 6.67 9.00 -6.98
N TYR A 93 7.00 9.07 -8.26
CA TYR A 93 6.05 9.20 -9.36
C TYR A 93 5.01 8.07 -9.28
N GLY A 94 5.45 6.81 -9.24
CA GLY A 94 4.58 5.65 -9.14
C GLY A 94 3.66 5.73 -7.92
N ASN A 95 4.24 6.02 -6.75
CA ASN A 95 3.49 6.18 -5.50
C ASN A 95 2.41 7.29 -5.56
N GLN A 96 2.69 8.42 -6.24
CA GLN A 96 1.69 9.49 -6.40
C GLN A 96 0.60 9.06 -7.38
N LEU A 97 0.96 8.39 -8.48
CA LEU A 97 -0.02 7.91 -9.46
C LEU A 97 -0.94 6.84 -8.86
N GLU A 98 -0.42 5.87 -8.11
CA GLU A 98 -1.21 4.88 -7.37
C GLU A 98 -2.18 5.52 -6.37
N LYS A 99 -1.74 6.55 -5.63
CA LYS A 99 -2.62 7.33 -4.75
C LYS A 99 -3.72 8.05 -5.54
N ALA A 100 -3.41 8.57 -6.72
CA ALA A 100 -4.40 9.19 -7.60
C ALA A 100 -5.45 8.17 -8.03
N LEU A 101 -5.03 6.99 -8.49
CA LEU A 101 -5.90 5.90 -8.93
C LEU A 101 -6.78 5.37 -7.78
N SER A 102 -6.21 5.15 -6.58
CA SER A 102 -6.97 4.75 -5.39
C SER A 102 -8.02 5.80 -4.98
N ARG A 103 -7.73 7.10 -5.15
CA ARG A 103 -8.71 8.17 -4.91
C ARG A 103 -9.79 8.19 -6.00
N ALA A 104 -9.42 7.98 -7.27
CA ALA A 104 -10.36 7.89 -8.38
C ALA A 104 -11.34 6.71 -8.20
N GLU A 105 -10.84 5.53 -7.82
CA GLU A 105 -11.64 4.34 -7.54
C GLU A 105 -12.61 4.57 -6.35
N ARG A 106 -12.15 5.23 -5.28
CA ARG A 106 -13.04 5.63 -4.17
C ARG A 106 -14.13 6.61 -4.60
N ALA A 107 -13.83 7.54 -5.51
CA ALA A 107 -14.83 8.47 -6.03
C ALA A 107 -15.88 7.72 -6.87
N ASP A 108 -15.44 6.74 -7.68
CA ASP A 108 -16.33 5.95 -8.52
C ASP A 108 -17.25 5.02 -7.69
N THR A 109 -16.70 4.34 -6.67
CA THR A 109 -17.49 3.51 -5.73
C THR A 109 -18.51 4.32 -4.93
N LYS A 110 -18.26 5.62 -4.71
CA LYS A 110 -19.23 6.56 -4.11
C LYS A 110 -20.27 7.09 -5.10
N GLY A 111 -20.17 6.73 -6.38
CA GLY A 111 -21.04 7.23 -7.45
C GLY A 111 -20.80 8.71 -7.79
N GLU A 112 -19.61 9.25 -7.51
CA GLU A 112 -19.24 10.60 -7.94
C GLU A 112 -19.02 10.64 -9.46
N ASP A 113 -19.21 11.82 -10.09
CA ASP A 113 -18.92 11.98 -11.52
C ASP A 113 -17.42 12.07 -11.78
N THR A 114 -16.82 10.92 -12.09
CA THR A 114 -15.39 10.75 -12.37
C THR A 114 -15.01 11.02 -13.83
N LYS A 115 -15.94 11.45 -14.70
CA LYS A 115 -15.67 11.63 -16.14
C LYS A 115 -14.51 12.59 -16.41
N GLU A 116 -14.52 13.77 -15.79
CA GLU A 116 -13.48 14.77 -16.02
C GLU A 116 -12.13 14.35 -15.43
N LEU A 117 -12.15 13.70 -14.27
CA LEU A 117 -10.96 13.11 -13.66
C LEU A 117 -10.33 12.05 -14.57
N ALA A 118 -11.14 11.17 -15.14
CA ALA A 118 -10.66 10.13 -16.05
C ALA A 118 -9.95 10.74 -17.27
N LYS A 119 -10.50 11.82 -17.87
CA LYS A 119 -9.79 12.54 -18.94
C LYS A 119 -8.43 13.07 -18.51
N ILE A 120 -8.38 13.72 -17.34
CA ILE A 120 -7.13 14.26 -16.79
C ILE A 120 -6.10 13.14 -16.63
N VAL A 121 -6.49 12.00 -16.06
CA VAL A 121 -5.60 10.86 -15.87
C VAL A 121 -5.14 10.28 -17.21
N THR A 122 -6.05 10.04 -18.17
CA THR A 122 -5.73 9.55 -19.52
C THR A 122 -4.74 10.47 -20.24
N GLU A 123 -4.98 11.78 -20.27
CA GLU A 123 -4.10 12.75 -20.94
C GLU A 123 -2.73 12.86 -20.28
N ASN A 124 -2.67 12.85 -18.94
CA ASN A 124 -1.40 12.96 -18.22
C ASN A 124 -0.57 11.69 -18.38
N THR A 125 -1.17 10.52 -18.16
CA THR A 125 -0.47 9.23 -18.32
C THR A 125 0.02 9.01 -19.75
N TYR A 126 -0.73 9.45 -20.77
CA TYR A 126 -0.26 9.44 -22.16
C TYR A 126 1.03 10.26 -22.32
N LYS A 127 1.06 11.50 -21.81
CA LYS A 127 2.25 12.35 -21.83
C LYS A 127 3.39 11.78 -20.99
N HIS A 128 3.09 11.21 -19.83
CA HIS A 128 4.08 10.60 -18.95
C HIS A 128 4.79 9.45 -19.64
N LEU A 129 4.06 8.59 -20.35
CA LEU A 129 4.63 7.48 -21.10
C LEU A 129 5.60 7.93 -22.20
N ILE A 130 5.30 9.03 -22.89
CA ILE A 130 6.21 9.63 -23.89
C ILE A 130 7.52 10.09 -23.21
N VAL A 131 7.42 10.75 -22.06
CA VAL A 131 8.61 11.24 -21.35
C VAL A 131 9.40 10.10 -20.73
N LEU A 132 8.74 9.13 -20.11
CA LEU A 132 9.37 7.93 -19.57
C LEU A 132 10.13 7.17 -20.65
N ASN A 133 9.59 7.07 -21.88
CA ASN A 133 10.33 6.49 -23.00
C ASN A 133 11.59 7.29 -23.35
N LYS A 134 11.52 8.63 -23.38
CA LYS A 134 12.70 9.49 -23.61
C LYS A 134 13.77 9.26 -22.54
N VAL A 135 13.37 9.13 -21.27
CA VAL A 135 14.28 8.83 -20.16
C VAL A 135 14.88 7.42 -20.32
N LEU A 136 14.05 6.43 -20.67
CA LEU A 136 14.47 5.04 -20.91
C LEU A 136 15.58 4.92 -21.97
N GLU A 137 15.50 5.73 -23.03
CA GLU A 137 16.49 5.74 -24.12
C GLU A 137 17.85 6.34 -23.73
N ARG A 138 17.90 7.18 -22.68
CA ARG A 138 19.10 7.94 -22.30
C ARG A 138 19.83 7.41 -21.09
N VAL A 139 19.13 6.73 -20.19
CA VAL A 139 19.76 6.13 -19.00
C VAL A 139 20.52 4.85 -19.34
N PRO A 140 21.51 4.45 -18.53
CA PRO A 140 22.19 3.17 -18.73
C PRO A 140 21.31 1.98 -18.30
N GLU A 141 21.68 0.78 -18.74
CA GLU A 141 20.92 -0.47 -18.56
C GLU A 141 20.52 -0.73 -17.10
N GLU A 142 21.37 -0.34 -16.14
CA GLU A 142 21.13 -0.56 -14.71
C GLU A 142 19.88 0.19 -14.20
N ALA A 143 19.54 1.33 -14.78
CA ALA A 143 18.42 2.17 -14.36
C ALA A 143 17.12 1.89 -15.13
N LYS A 144 17.19 1.16 -16.24
CA LYS A 144 16.03 0.83 -17.09
C LYS A 144 14.90 0.11 -16.35
N PRO A 145 15.14 -0.86 -15.44
CA PRO A 145 14.06 -1.54 -14.73
C PRO A 145 13.16 -0.60 -13.93
N ALA A 146 13.71 0.44 -13.31
CA ALA A 146 12.93 1.42 -12.56
C ALA A 146 12.01 2.26 -13.47
N ILE A 147 12.48 2.59 -14.68
CA ILE A 147 11.71 3.33 -15.67
C ILE A 147 10.64 2.45 -16.29
N GLU A 148 10.97 1.20 -16.62
CA GLU A 148 9.97 0.23 -17.09
C GLU A 148 8.85 0.05 -16.06
N GLN A 149 9.17 -0.06 -14.77
CA GLN A 149 8.15 -0.15 -13.73
C GLN A 149 7.27 1.11 -13.68
N ALA A 150 7.87 2.30 -13.78
CA ALA A 150 7.10 3.55 -13.87
C ALA A 150 6.19 3.57 -15.11
N MET A 151 6.65 3.05 -16.25
CA MET A 151 5.83 2.90 -17.46
C MET A 151 4.68 1.93 -17.23
N VAL A 152 4.91 0.79 -16.58
CA VAL A 152 3.86 -0.19 -16.21
C VAL A 152 2.78 0.47 -15.35
N VAL A 153 3.15 1.19 -14.28
CA VAL A 153 2.19 1.92 -13.44
C VAL A 153 1.40 2.95 -14.25
N SER A 154 2.05 3.60 -15.22
CA SER A 154 1.41 4.57 -16.11
C SER A 154 0.41 3.92 -17.06
N VAL A 155 0.74 2.77 -17.64
CA VAL A 155 -0.17 2.00 -18.50
C VAL A 155 -1.39 1.55 -17.71
N LYS A 156 -1.21 0.99 -16.51
CA LYS A 156 -2.32 0.58 -15.64
C LYS A 156 -3.27 1.74 -15.34
N GLY A 157 -2.72 2.91 -15.00
CA GLY A 157 -3.51 4.10 -14.75
C GLY A 157 -4.22 4.62 -16.01
N HIS A 158 -3.56 4.56 -17.16
CA HIS A 158 -4.12 4.94 -18.45
C HIS A 158 -5.29 4.04 -18.85
N GLU A 159 -5.10 2.71 -18.84
CA GLU A 159 -6.12 1.73 -19.22
C GLU A 159 -7.36 1.82 -18.31
N LYS A 160 -7.17 1.89 -16.97
CA LYS A 160 -8.27 2.11 -16.02
C LYS A 160 -9.04 3.40 -16.33
N ALA A 161 -8.35 4.50 -16.65
CA ALA A 161 -9.01 5.76 -16.96
C ALA A 161 -9.75 5.73 -18.30
N VAL A 162 -9.19 5.05 -19.31
CA VAL A 162 -9.82 4.83 -20.63
C VAL A 162 -11.10 4.02 -20.49
N GLU A 163 -11.08 2.93 -19.73
CA GLU A 163 -12.27 2.12 -19.45
C GLU A 163 -13.39 2.96 -18.83
N VAL A 164 -13.07 3.80 -17.84
CA VAL A 164 -14.03 4.73 -17.23
C VAL A 164 -14.62 5.69 -18.28
N LEU A 165 -13.81 6.21 -19.21
CA LEU A 165 -14.28 7.07 -20.29
C LEU A 165 -15.16 6.32 -21.30
N GLU A 166 -14.84 5.07 -21.63
CA GLU A 166 -15.65 4.21 -22.48
C GLU A 166 -17.03 3.96 -21.86
N MET A 167 -17.06 3.53 -20.59
CA MET A 167 -18.28 3.31 -19.82
C MET A 167 -19.16 4.56 -19.76
N LYS A 168 -18.55 5.74 -19.66
CA LYS A 168 -19.26 7.04 -19.61
C LYS A 168 -19.51 7.65 -21.00
N GLY A 169 -19.21 6.94 -22.10
CA GLY A 169 -19.42 7.42 -23.47
C GLY A 169 -18.64 8.70 -23.82
N ALA A 170 -17.50 8.90 -23.15
CA ALA A 170 -16.68 10.11 -23.21
C ALA A 170 -15.34 9.91 -23.95
N LEU A 171 -15.03 8.70 -24.41
CA LEU A 171 -13.73 8.39 -25.03
C LEU A 171 -13.42 9.28 -26.25
N SER A 172 -14.43 9.64 -27.04
CA SER A 172 -14.27 10.54 -28.19
C SER A 172 -13.78 11.94 -27.84
N GLU A 173 -13.87 12.33 -26.57
CA GLU A 173 -13.36 13.62 -26.07
C GLU A 173 -11.84 13.59 -25.88
N VAL A 174 -11.21 12.41 -25.91
CA VAL A 174 -9.75 12.21 -25.78
C VAL A 174 -9.23 11.34 -26.93
N PRO A 175 -9.15 11.86 -28.17
CA PRO A 175 -8.92 11.06 -29.38
C PRO A 175 -7.55 10.37 -29.43
N GLU A 176 -6.53 10.93 -28.78
CA GLU A 176 -5.20 10.30 -28.65
C GLU A 176 -5.15 9.28 -27.50
N GLY A 177 -6.06 9.38 -26.54
CA GLY A 177 -6.04 8.62 -25.30
C GLY A 177 -6.66 7.22 -25.38
N ALA A 178 -7.16 6.79 -26.54
CA ALA A 178 -7.71 5.44 -26.70
C ALA A 178 -6.62 4.34 -26.80
N SER A 179 -5.36 4.73 -26.91
CA SER A 179 -4.24 3.81 -27.08
C SER A 179 -2.94 4.40 -26.55
N LEU A 180 -1.97 3.53 -26.26
CA LEU A 180 -0.64 3.96 -25.84
C LEU A 180 0.06 4.80 -26.93
N PRO A 181 0.91 5.77 -26.55
CA PRO A 181 1.59 6.67 -27.48
C PRO A 181 2.37 5.95 -28.59
N ALA A 182 2.26 6.47 -29.81
CA ALA A 182 2.90 5.90 -31.00
C ALA A 182 4.43 6.05 -30.97
N GLU A 183 4.92 7.05 -30.23
CA GLU A 183 6.32 7.39 -30.02
C GLU A 183 7.08 6.30 -29.26
N ILE A 184 6.36 5.46 -28.50
CA ILE A 184 6.96 4.35 -27.76
C ILE A 184 7.19 3.21 -28.75
N PRO A 185 8.43 2.66 -28.86
CA PRO A 185 8.72 1.52 -29.71
C PRO A 185 7.76 0.35 -29.45
N GLU A 186 7.32 -0.32 -30.51
CA GLU A 186 6.33 -1.40 -30.45
C GLU A 186 6.73 -2.49 -29.44
N GLU A 187 7.98 -2.93 -29.47
CA GLU A 187 8.52 -3.93 -28.53
C GLU A 187 8.42 -3.48 -27.06
N VAL A 188 8.67 -2.20 -26.79
CA VAL A 188 8.55 -1.64 -25.44
C VAL A 188 7.09 -1.59 -25.02
N ARG A 189 6.20 -1.16 -25.94
CA ARG A 189 4.75 -1.08 -25.72
C ARG A 189 4.15 -2.44 -25.38
N GLU A 190 4.46 -3.48 -26.15
CA GLU A 190 4.01 -4.85 -25.89
C GLU A 190 4.49 -5.34 -24.52
N ARG A 191 5.78 -5.12 -24.21
CA ARG A 191 6.39 -5.52 -22.94
C ARG A 191 5.74 -4.85 -21.74
N ILE A 192 5.52 -3.54 -21.77
CA ILE A 192 4.90 -2.81 -20.64
C ILE A 192 3.41 -3.12 -20.52
N GLN A 193 2.72 -3.33 -21.64
CA GLN A 193 1.29 -3.65 -21.62
C GLN A 193 1.03 -5.05 -21.06
N MET A 194 1.83 -6.04 -21.46
CA MET A 194 1.77 -7.38 -20.90
C MET A 194 2.01 -7.38 -19.38
N LYS A 195 3.06 -6.69 -18.92
CA LYS A 195 3.34 -6.53 -17.48
C LYS A 195 2.21 -5.81 -16.73
N ALA A 196 1.64 -4.77 -17.32
CA ALA A 196 0.52 -4.03 -16.74
C ALA A 196 -0.71 -4.92 -16.57
N GLN A 197 -1.07 -5.70 -17.59
CA GLN A 197 -2.17 -6.66 -17.54
C GLN A 197 -1.95 -7.72 -16.46
N GLU A 198 -0.75 -8.32 -16.39
CA GLU A 198 -0.41 -9.29 -15.34
C GLU A 198 -0.55 -8.71 -13.92
N GLU A 199 -0.20 -7.44 -13.70
CA GLU A 199 -0.36 -6.77 -12.41
C GLU A 199 -1.83 -6.42 -12.11
N LEU A 200 -2.61 -6.04 -13.12
CA LEU A 200 -4.04 -5.76 -12.97
C LEU A 200 -4.82 -7.03 -12.60
N GLU A 201 -4.55 -8.15 -13.28
CA GLU A 201 -5.15 -9.44 -12.97
C GLU A 201 -4.82 -9.87 -11.53
N LYS A 202 -3.59 -9.65 -11.05
CA LYS A 202 -3.21 -9.93 -9.66
C LYS A 202 -3.97 -9.05 -8.67
N GLU A 203 -4.10 -7.74 -8.94
CA GLU A 203 -4.86 -6.83 -8.08
C GLU A 203 -6.34 -7.24 -7.97
N GLU A 204 -6.95 -7.68 -9.07
CA GLU A 204 -8.33 -8.16 -9.09
C GLU A 204 -8.49 -9.44 -8.28
N LEU A 205 -7.59 -10.42 -8.45
CA LEU A 205 -7.59 -11.65 -7.67
C LEU A 205 -7.41 -11.38 -6.16
N GLU A 206 -6.51 -10.46 -5.79
CA GLU A 206 -6.32 -10.06 -4.38
C GLU A 206 -7.57 -9.37 -3.81
N LYS A 207 -8.25 -8.54 -4.60
CA LYS A 207 -9.53 -7.91 -4.20
C LYS A 207 -10.61 -8.96 -3.98
N GLU A 208 -10.80 -9.88 -4.92
CA GLU A 208 -11.76 -10.98 -4.81
C GLU A 208 -11.48 -11.83 -3.56
N GLU A 209 -10.23 -12.24 -3.33
CA GLU A 209 -9.85 -13.00 -2.12
C GLU A 209 -10.15 -12.20 -0.83
N SER A 210 -9.93 -10.89 -0.84
CA SER A 210 -10.22 -10.03 0.31
C SER A 210 -11.72 -9.84 0.56
N GLU A 211 -12.54 -9.81 -0.49
CA GLU A 211 -14.00 -9.70 -0.42
C GLU A 211 -14.61 -11.03 0.06
N LEU A 212 -14.16 -12.16 -0.48
CA LEU A 212 -14.53 -13.51 -0.02
C LEU A 212 -14.18 -13.71 1.47
N ALA A 213 -13.00 -13.25 1.91
CA ALA A 213 -12.62 -13.30 3.33
C ALA A 213 -13.49 -12.40 4.22
N GLN A 214 -14.08 -11.32 3.68
CA GLN A 214 -15.01 -10.43 4.39
C GLN A 214 -16.45 -10.95 4.40
N GLU A 215 -16.89 -11.68 3.37
CA GLU A 215 -18.18 -12.37 3.35
C GLU A 215 -18.20 -13.62 4.25
N GLU A 216 -17.06 -14.30 4.42
CA GLU A 216 -16.91 -15.40 5.38
C GLU A 216 -16.81 -14.93 6.86
N ALA A 217 -16.65 -13.61 7.10
CA ALA A 217 -16.82 -13.05 8.43
C ALA A 217 -18.34 -12.89 8.71
N PRO A 218 -18.91 -13.57 9.71
CA PRO A 218 -20.36 -13.65 9.86
C PRO A 218 -20.96 -12.27 10.15
N GLN A 219 -21.63 -11.69 9.15
CA GLN A 219 -22.34 -10.41 9.24
C GLN A 219 -23.70 -10.50 9.94
N ASP A 220 -24.09 -11.67 10.43
CA ASP A 220 -25.36 -11.86 11.12
C ASP A 220 -25.14 -12.73 12.37
N SER A 221 -24.59 -12.13 13.43
CA SER A 221 -24.29 -12.84 14.67
C SER A 221 -25.56 -13.09 15.48
N LYS A 222 -26.43 -14.03 15.05
CA LYS A 222 -27.22 -14.76 16.05
C LYS A 222 -26.22 -15.44 16.97
N SER A 223 -26.29 -15.15 18.27
CA SER A 223 -25.43 -15.79 19.25
C SER A 223 -25.55 -17.31 19.13
N LEU A 224 -24.48 -18.06 19.39
CA LEU A 224 -24.49 -19.54 19.38
C LEU A 224 -25.65 -20.12 20.21
N ARG A 225 -26.10 -19.39 21.23
CA ARG A 225 -27.27 -19.72 22.04
C ARG A 225 -28.59 -19.54 21.28
N GLU A 226 -28.75 -18.45 20.53
CA GLU A 226 -29.94 -18.20 19.71
C GLU A 226 -30.08 -19.24 18.59
N GLN A 227 -28.97 -19.61 17.95
CA GLN A 227 -28.96 -20.69 16.96
C GLN A 227 -29.37 -22.04 17.58
N CYS A 228 -28.83 -22.38 18.76
CA CYS A 228 -29.19 -23.61 19.47
C CYS A 228 -30.69 -23.67 19.87
N ILE A 229 -31.25 -22.53 20.31
CA ILE A 229 -32.66 -22.44 20.73
C ILE A 229 -33.58 -22.63 19.53
N GLU A 230 -33.22 -22.05 18.38
CA GLU A 230 -33.99 -22.14 17.14
C GLU A 230 -34.02 -23.58 16.60
N GLU A 231 -32.89 -24.30 16.67
CA GLU A 231 -32.82 -25.71 16.26
C GLU A 231 -33.54 -26.67 17.21
N LYS A 232 -33.44 -26.44 18.53
CA LYS A 232 -34.04 -27.33 19.54
C LYS A 232 -35.47 -26.99 19.91
N GLY A 233 -35.96 -25.80 19.53
CA GLY A 233 -37.27 -25.28 19.93
C GLY A 233 -37.41 -25.03 21.44
N SER A 234 -36.32 -25.06 22.20
CA SER A 234 -36.29 -24.89 23.65
C SER A 234 -34.96 -24.29 24.12
N SER A 235 -35.01 -23.52 25.20
CA SER A 235 -33.83 -22.97 25.86
C SER A 235 -33.11 -23.94 26.80
N GLU A 236 -33.72 -25.08 27.12
CA GLU A 236 -33.08 -26.11 27.95
C GLU A 236 -31.88 -26.74 27.21
N GLY A 237 -30.70 -26.64 27.82
CA GLY A 237 -29.45 -27.18 27.25
C GLY A 237 -28.75 -26.28 26.23
N CYS A 238 -29.19 -25.03 26.06
CA CYS A 238 -28.53 -24.01 25.23
C CYS A 238 -27.83 -22.92 26.07
N GLU A 239 -27.51 -23.18 27.34
CA GLU A 239 -26.77 -22.25 28.17
C GLU A 239 -25.29 -22.24 27.76
N ILE A 240 -24.73 -21.03 27.59
CA ILE A 240 -23.29 -20.86 27.35
C ILE A 240 -22.59 -21.12 28.68
N PHE A 241 -21.98 -22.29 28.82
CA PHE A 241 -21.17 -22.60 29.99
C PHE A 241 -19.83 -21.85 29.90
N PRO A 242 -19.48 -21.00 30.89
CA PRO A 242 -18.16 -20.40 30.93
C PRO A 242 -17.14 -21.53 31.12
N LEU A 243 -16.32 -21.77 30.09
CA LEU A 243 -15.23 -22.75 30.11
C LEU A 243 -14.15 -22.29 31.08
N GLN A 244 -14.39 -22.48 32.38
CA GLN A 244 -13.35 -22.27 33.38
C GLN A 244 -12.41 -23.46 33.35
N ASN A 245 -11.11 -23.18 33.21
CA ASN A 245 -10.08 -24.20 33.17
C ASN A 245 -10.09 -25.02 34.48
N PRO A 246 -10.47 -26.31 34.46
CA PRO A 246 -10.66 -27.08 35.69
C PRO A 246 -9.32 -27.26 36.41
N LYS A 247 -9.34 -27.11 37.74
CA LYS A 247 -8.14 -27.17 38.58
C LYS A 247 -7.84 -28.58 39.13
N SER A 248 -8.78 -29.53 39.01
CA SER A 248 -8.59 -30.94 39.38
C SER A 248 -9.25 -31.88 38.36
N PHE A 249 -8.81 -33.14 38.31
CA PHE A 249 -9.42 -34.14 37.44
C PHE A 249 -10.84 -34.52 37.88
N GLU A 250 -11.18 -34.42 39.17
CA GLU A 250 -12.58 -34.58 39.61
C GLU A 250 -13.50 -33.50 39.02
N ALA A 251 -12.99 -32.28 38.82
CA ALA A 251 -13.75 -31.23 38.14
C ALA A 251 -13.95 -31.52 36.64
N VAL A 252 -13.01 -32.21 36.00
CA VAL A 252 -13.13 -32.69 34.60
C VAL A 252 -14.17 -33.81 34.51
N GLU A 253 -14.16 -34.75 35.45
CA GLU A 253 -15.14 -35.83 35.54
C GLU A 253 -16.55 -35.31 35.82
N ALA A 254 -16.70 -34.38 36.77
CA ALA A 254 -17.98 -33.74 37.08
C ALA A 254 -18.54 -32.96 35.88
N PHE A 255 -17.67 -32.36 35.08
CA PHE A 255 -18.06 -31.71 33.83
C PHE A 255 -18.50 -32.73 32.76
N CYS A 256 -17.76 -33.83 32.59
CA CYS A 256 -18.13 -34.94 31.71
C CYS A 256 -19.54 -35.48 32.04
N LEU A 257 -19.85 -35.66 33.33
CA LEU A 257 -21.18 -36.08 33.79
C LEU A 257 -22.27 -35.02 33.48
N LYS A 258 -21.96 -33.74 33.66
CA LYS A 258 -22.87 -32.63 33.33
C LYS A 258 -23.19 -32.53 31.84
N LEU A 259 -22.27 -32.97 30.97
CA LEU A 259 -22.52 -33.09 29.53
C LEU A 259 -23.38 -34.31 29.17
N GLY A 260 -23.83 -35.10 30.16
CA GLY A 260 -24.71 -36.25 29.96
C GLY A 260 -23.99 -37.53 29.54
N ALA A 261 -22.66 -37.59 29.66
CA ALA A 261 -21.90 -38.79 29.35
C ALA A 261 -22.09 -39.90 30.42
N PRO A 262 -21.97 -41.19 30.06
CA PRO A 262 -22.15 -42.30 30.99
C PRO A 262 -21.14 -42.23 32.16
N PRO A 263 -21.56 -42.53 33.41
CA PRO A 263 -20.66 -42.44 34.57
C PRO A 263 -19.41 -43.30 34.47
N GLU A 264 -19.54 -44.50 33.89
CA GLU A 264 -18.42 -45.42 33.65
C GLU A 264 -17.37 -44.82 32.70
N LEU A 265 -17.81 -44.01 31.72
CA LEU A 265 -16.91 -43.33 30.80
C LEU A 265 -16.18 -42.19 31.51
N CYS A 266 -16.91 -41.37 32.27
CA CYS A 266 -16.35 -40.21 32.96
C CYS A 266 -15.33 -40.59 34.04
N ALA A 267 -15.55 -41.71 34.75
CA ALA A 267 -14.62 -42.23 35.75
C ALA A 267 -13.25 -42.65 35.17
N THR A 268 -13.16 -42.87 33.85
CA THR A 268 -11.92 -43.28 33.16
C THR A 268 -11.18 -42.14 32.47
N VAL A 269 -11.70 -40.91 32.53
CA VAL A 269 -11.20 -39.76 31.77
C VAL A 269 -9.77 -39.39 32.14
N GLU A 270 -9.43 -39.39 33.43
CA GLU A 270 -8.07 -39.08 33.87
C GLU A 270 -7.06 -40.13 33.34
N ALA A 271 -7.41 -41.42 33.42
CA ALA A 271 -6.56 -42.50 32.95
C ALA A 271 -6.30 -42.38 31.43
N LYS A 272 -7.35 -42.15 30.64
CA LYS A 272 -7.24 -41.97 29.19
C LYS A 272 -6.41 -40.74 28.80
N CYS A 273 -6.57 -39.63 29.51
CA CYS A 273 -5.74 -38.45 29.28
C CYS A 273 -4.26 -38.72 29.56
N ARG A 274 -3.95 -39.46 30.64
CA ARG A 274 -2.57 -39.84 30.98
C ARG A 274 -1.96 -40.79 29.96
N GLU A 275 -2.73 -41.71 29.37
CA GLU A 275 -2.27 -42.62 28.30
C GLU A 275 -1.78 -41.87 27.07
N VAL A 276 -2.40 -40.74 26.72
CA VAL A 276 -1.97 -39.88 25.60
C VAL A 276 -1.00 -38.77 26.01
N GLY A 277 -0.35 -38.92 27.18
CA GLY A 277 0.68 -37.99 27.67
C GLY A 277 0.15 -36.69 28.26
N VAL A 278 -1.16 -36.55 28.46
CA VAL A 278 -1.79 -35.35 29.04
C VAL A 278 -1.92 -35.50 30.55
N THR A 279 -1.09 -34.76 31.29
CA THR A 279 -0.96 -34.91 32.75
C THR A 279 -1.61 -33.80 33.58
N THR A 280 -2.23 -32.81 32.93
CA THR A 280 -2.88 -31.68 33.62
C THR A 280 -4.38 -31.64 33.36
N PRO A 281 -5.22 -31.34 34.37
CA PRO A 281 -6.68 -31.34 34.23
C PRO A 281 -7.18 -30.40 33.12
N GLY A 282 -6.57 -29.22 33.00
CA GLY A 282 -6.93 -28.25 31.98
C GLY A 282 -6.66 -28.69 30.55
N LYS A 283 -5.52 -29.36 30.30
CA LYS A 283 -5.23 -29.92 28.97
C LYS A 283 -6.11 -31.14 28.69
N CYS A 284 -6.43 -31.94 29.70
CA CYS A 284 -7.34 -33.07 29.56
C CYS A 284 -8.76 -32.60 29.21
N PHE A 285 -9.23 -31.54 29.85
CA PHE A 285 -10.50 -30.89 29.56
C PHE A 285 -10.60 -30.37 28.12
N LEU A 286 -9.55 -29.71 27.61
CA LEU A 286 -9.51 -29.25 26.22
C LEU A 286 -9.53 -30.41 25.22
N ALA A 287 -8.81 -31.50 25.51
CA ALA A 287 -8.79 -32.70 24.67
C ALA A 287 -10.16 -33.41 24.59
N LEU A 288 -11.00 -33.28 25.62
CA LEU A 288 -12.37 -33.82 25.62
C LEU A 288 -13.34 -32.96 24.79
N LEU A 289 -13.04 -31.68 24.61
CA LEU A 289 -13.88 -30.73 23.86
C LEU A 289 -13.57 -30.71 22.36
N THR A 290 -12.43 -31.24 21.93
CA THR A 290 -12.10 -31.38 20.51
C THR A 290 -12.83 -32.60 19.92
N PRO A 291 -13.78 -32.43 18.99
CA PRO A 291 -14.36 -33.56 18.29
C PRO A 291 -13.25 -34.25 17.49
N THR A 292 -13.13 -35.57 17.62
CA THR A 292 -12.20 -36.36 16.80
C THR A 292 -12.71 -36.38 15.36
N ILE A 293 -12.42 -35.33 14.59
CA ILE A 293 -12.62 -35.30 13.15
C ILE A 293 -11.73 -36.42 12.58
N ARG A 294 -12.36 -37.47 12.05
CA ARG A 294 -11.68 -38.52 11.30
C ARG A 294 -11.16 -37.86 10.01
N ARG A 295 -9.91 -37.41 10.00
CA ARG A 295 -9.24 -36.91 8.79
C ARG A 295 -9.19 -38.05 7.78
N VAL A 296 -9.90 -37.90 6.66
CA VAL A 296 -9.59 -38.67 5.45
C VAL A 296 -8.16 -38.27 5.06
N PRO A 297 -7.21 -39.21 4.91
CA PRO A 297 -5.87 -38.86 4.48
C PRO A 297 -5.97 -38.25 3.07
N ALA A 298 -5.37 -37.09 2.87
CA ALA A 298 -5.22 -36.47 1.57
C ALA A 298 -4.55 -37.45 0.59
N THR A 299 -4.95 -37.43 -0.68
CA THR A 299 -4.34 -38.28 -1.71
C THR A 299 -2.87 -37.89 -1.92
N GLU A 300 -2.06 -38.79 -2.49
CA GLU A 300 -0.64 -38.48 -2.78
C GLU A 300 -0.48 -37.25 -3.67
N GLU A 301 -1.42 -37.04 -4.60
CA GLU A 301 -1.46 -35.86 -5.47
C GLU A 301 -1.72 -34.58 -4.69
N GLN A 302 -2.68 -34.59 -3.76
CA GLN A 302 -2.96 -33.46 -2.88
C GLN A 302 -1.82 -33.20 -1.88
N MET A 303 -1.14 -34.25 -1.44
CA MET A 303 0.03 -34.13 -0.58
C MET A 303 1.22 -33.53 -1.33
N GLU A 304 1.44 -33.89 -2.60
CA GLU A 304 2.51 -33.30 -3.42
C GLU A 304 2.19 -31.86 -3.81
N GLU A 305 0.93 -31.55 -4.16
CA GLU A 305 0.50 -30.17 -4.40
C GLU A 305 0.68 -29.29 -3.15
N LEU A 306 0.31 -29.81 -1.97
CA LEU A 306 0.54 -29.14 -0.70
C LEU A 306 2.03 -29.00 -0.38
N ARG A 307 2.85 -30.00 -0.73
CA ARG A 307 4.31 -29.97 -0.54
C ARG A 307 4.95 -28.91 -1.42
N ILE A 308 4.55 -28.84 -2.70
CA ILE A 308 4.98 -27.80 -3.65
C ILE A 308 4.52 -26.43 -3.15
N ARG A 309 3.27 -26.29 -2.69
CA ARG A 309 2.75 -25.03 -2.14
C ARG A 309 3.53 -24.58 -0.91
N GLN A 310 3.82 -25.48 0.02
CA GLN A 310 4.61 -25.20 1.22
C GLN A 310 6.08 -24.90 0.91
N GLU A 311 6.66 -25.60 -0.06
CA GLU A 311 8.05 -25.38 -0.50
C GLU A 311 8.18 -24.05 -1.24
N THR A 312 7.20 -23.69 -2.10
CA THR A 312 7.09 -22.39 -2.75
C THR A 312 6.85 -21.27 -1.73
N GLN A 313 5.93 -21.44 -0.77
CA GLN A 313 5.72 -20.47 0.31
C GLN A 313 6.97 -20.29 1.15
N ARG A 314 7.70 -21.37 1.45
CA ARG A 314 8.97 -21.30 2.17
C ARG A 314 10.05 -20.60 1.36
N ARG A 315 10.13 -20.83 0.04
CA ARG A 315 11.07 -20.12 -0.84
C ARG A 315 10.74 -18.63 -0.95
N ILE A 316 9.46 -18.28 -1.05
CA ILE A 316 9.00 -16.89 -0.98
C ILE A 316 9.34 -16.31 0.39
N GLN A 317 9.11 -17.05 1.48
CA GLN A 317 9.46 -16.62 2.84
C GLN A 317 10.97 -16.43 3.00
N GLU A 318 11.81 -17.32 2.46
CA GLU A 318 13.27 -17.24 2.50
C GLU A 318 13.80 -16.13 1.57
N GLU A 319 13.18 -15.89 0.41
CA GLU A 319 13.47 -14.75 -0.48
C GLU A 319 13.02 -13.41 0.14
N MET A 320 11.94 -13.42 0.94
CA MET A 320 11.48 -12.27 1.73
C MET A 320 12.29 -12.07 3.02
N GLU A 321 12.78 -13.13 3.69
CA GLU A 321 13.68 -13.07 4.86
C GLU A 321 15.11 -12.64 4.46
N VAL A 322 15.54 -12.84 3.22
CA VAL A 322 16.77 -12.21 2.70
C VAL A 322 16.59 -10.70 2.44
N LYS A 323 15.35 -10.19 2.54
CA LYS A 323 15.04 -8.78 2.79
C LYS A 323 14.40 -8.61 4.17
N GLU A 324 15.03 -9.14 5.21
CA GLU A 324 14.95 -8.48 6.51
C GLU A 324 15.37 -7.02 6.31
N THR A 325 14.39 -6.12 6.25
CA THR A 325 14.60 -4.71 6.53
C THR A 325 15.47 -4.67 7.78
N PRO A 326 16.68 -4.09 7.73
CA PRO A 326 17.52 -4.07 8.90
C PRO A 326 16.69 -3.45 10.02
N SER A 327 16.61 -4.12 11.15
CA SER A 327 16.31 -3.46 12.40
C SER A 327 17.45 -2.48 12.66
N ILE A 328 17.36 -1.30 12.04
CA ILE A 328 18.33 -0.24 12.22
C ILE A 328 18.16 0.17 13.69
N LYS A 329 19.15 -0.17 14.51
CA LYS A 329 19.29 0.42 15.85
C LYS A 329 19.33 1.94 15.67
N VAL A 330 18.20 2.61 15.91
CA VAL A 330 18.15 4.07 15.95
C VAL A 330 19.04 4.52 17.12
N PRO A 331 19.97 5.48 16.93
CA PRO A 331 20.98 5.85 17.95
C PRO A 331 20.42 6.47 19.25
N LEU A 332 19.10 6.63 19.39
CA LEU A 332 18.46 7.18 20.58
C LEU A 332 18.12 6.14 21.66
N GLY A 333 18.15 4.84 21.36
CA GLY A 333 17.91 3.78 22.34
C GLY A 333 16.44 3.61 22.76
N MET A 334 15.50 3.83 21.83
CA MET A 334 14.07 3.62 22.02
C MET A 334 13.44 2.97 20.78
N SER A 335 12.36 2.22 20.96
CA SER A 335 11.51 1.73 19.87
C SER A 335 10.26 2.60 19.76
N PHE A 336 9.76 2.80 18.55
CA PHE A 336 8.58 3.64 18.31
C PHE A 336 7.73 3.09 17.17
N VAL A 337 6.51 3.59 17.09
CA VAL A 337 5.60 3.38 15.95
C VAL A 337 5.09 4.74 15.47
N ILE A 338 4.90 4.89 14.16
CA ILE A 338 4.36 6.12 13.57
C ILE A 338 2.85 6.16 13.81
N ILE A 339 2.35 7.32 14.22
CA ILE A 339 0.91 7.53 14.39
C ILE A 339 0.30 7.93 13.04
N ASN A 340 -0.83 7.29 12.70
CA ASN A 340 -1.66 7.60 11.54
C ASN A 340 -3.15 7.75 11.97
N ASP A 341 -4.02 8.11 11.02
CA ASP A 341 -5.44 8.37 11.27
C ASP A 341 -6.18 7.15 11.89
N ASP A 342 -5.85 5.94 11.42
CA ASP A 342 -6.44 4.70 11.92
C ASP A 342 -6.02 4.42 13.37
N MET A 343 -4.75 4.64 13.69
CA MET A 343 -4.21 4.48 15.04
C MET A 343 -4.77 5.52 16.01
N GLN A 344 -4.99 6.76 15.54
CA GLN A 344 -5.63 7.78 16.36
C GLN A 344 -7.04 7.34 16.77
N THR A 345 -7.84 6.93 15.80
CA THR A 345 -9.25 6.58 15.99
C THR A 345 -9.40 5.30 16.82
N SER A 346 -8.64 4.25 16.48
CA SER A 346 -8.74 2.95 17.15
C SER A 346 -8.19 2.93 18.58
N ARG A 347 -7.26 3.82 18.92
CA ARG A 347 -6.62 3.87 20.24
C ARG A 347 -6.93 5.12 21.05
N GLY A 348 -7.78 6.00 20.53
CA GLY A 348 -8.15 7.25 21.20
C GLY A 348 -6.96 8.17 21.45
N LEU A 349 -6.00 8.22 20.52
CA LEU A 349 -4.83 9.08 20.69
C LEU A 349 -5.22 10.55 20.49
N PRO A 350 -4.59 11.48 21.22
CA PRO A 350 -4.90 12.90 21.13
C PRO A 350 -4.49 13.55 19.79
N VAL A 351 -3.64 12.88 19.01
CA VAL A 351 -3.10 13.36 17.72
C VAL A 351 -3.04 12.22 16.70
N ASN A 352 -3.07 12.56 15.41
CA ASN A 352 -2.91 11.64 14.28
C ASN A 352 -1.53 11.70 13.60
N TYR A 353 -0.56 12.32 14.25
CA TYR A 353 0.80 12.50 13.74
C TYR A 353 1.83 12.34 14.87
N GLY A 354 3.10 12.27 14.51
CA GLY A 354 4.19 12.00 15.44
C GLY A 354 4.53 10.52 15.57
N VAL A 355 5.39 10.19 16.54
CA VAL A 355 5.76 8.81 16.87
C VAL A 355 5.45 8.49 18.32
N LEU A 356 4.82 7.34 18.55
CA LEU A 356 4.53 6.80 19.87
C LEU A 356 5.68 5.89 20.31
N ILE A 357 6.32 6.20 21.44
CA ILE A 357 7.36 5.34 22.03
C ILE A 357 6.71 4.06 22.55
N ARG A 358 7.22 2.91 22.12
CA ARG A 358 6.76 1.58 22.53
C ARG A 358 7.89 0.77 23.14
N GLY A 359 7.58 0.03 24.19
CA GLY A 359 8.55 -0.82 24.87
C GLY A 359 9.55 -0.04 25.72
N ALA A 360 10.51 -0.78 26.28
CA ALA A 360 11.48 -0.24 27.22
C ALA A 360 12.51 0.66 26.51
N ILE A 361 12.81 1.79 27.15
CA ILE A 361 13.92 2.67 26.74
C ILE A 361 15.22 2.10 27.33
N VAL A 362 16.25 2.03 26.48
CA VAL A 362 17.56 1.51 26.86
C VAL A 362 18.21 2.42 27.90
N SER A 363 18.65 1.86 29.02
CA SER A 363 19.36 2.60 30.08
C SER A 363 20.61 3.31 29.54
N ASN A 364 20.87 4.53 30.02
CA ASN A 364 21.98 5.40 29.59
C ASN A 364 21.99 5.79 28.10
N SER A 365 20.88 5.62 27.38
CA SER A 365 20.71 6.11 26.01
C SER A 365 20.37 7.60 25.96
N PRO A 366 20.52 8.27 24.79
CA PRO A 366 20.08 9.65 24.62
C PRO A 366 18.60 9.87 24.99
N ALA A 367 17.71 8.95 24.63
CA ALA A 367 16.30 9.03 25.00
C ALA A 367 16.09 8.94 26.52
N ALA A 368 16.84 8.06 27.21
CA ALA A 368 16.79 7.95 28.66
C ALA A 368 17.32 9.21 29.35
N LEU A 369 18.41 9.79 28.84
CA LEU A 369 18.99 11.04 29.35
C LEU A 369 18.07 12.25 29.13
N ALA A 370 17.31 12.25 28.02
CA ALA A 370 16.28 13.24 27.73
C ALA A 370 14.99 13.05 28.57
N GLY A 371 14.90 11.99 29.37
CA GLY A 371 13.74 11.73 30.24
C GLY A 371 12.49 11.27 29.49
N LEU A 372 12.64 10.76 28.26
CA LEU A 372 11.58 10.11 27.50
C LEU A 372 11.13 8.84 28.23
N LYS A 373 9.86 8.46 28.04
CA LYS A 373 9.23 7.28 28.65
C LYS A 373 8.37 6.53 27.64
N GLU A 374 8.14 5.25 27.90
CA GLU A 374 7.15 4.49 27.13
C GLU A 374 5.78 5.18 27.20
N GLY A 375 5.08 5.25 26.08
CA GLY A 375 3.79 5.92 25.96
C GLY A 375 3.86 7.42 25.65
N ASP A 376 5.05 8.02 25.67
CA ASP A 376 5.24 9.37 25.16
C ASP A 376 5.00 9.43 23.64
N ILE A 377 4.40 10.52 23.18
CA ILE A 377 4.25 10.83 21.76
C ILE A 377 5.19 11.98 21.41
N ILE A 378 6.17 11.74 20.55
CA ILE A 378 7.07 12.77 20.05
C ILE A 378 6.41 13.41 18.82
N LEU A 379 6.16 14.72 18.92
CA LEU A 379 5.49 15.51 17.88
C LEU A 379 6.50 16.22 16.98
N GLU A 380 7.57 16.76 17.58
CA GLU A 380 8.59 17.55 16.88
C GLU A 380 9.99 17.15 17.34
N LEU A 381 10.96 17.23 16.42
CA LEU A 381 12.39 17.12 16.67
C LEU A 381 13.08 18.35 16.06
N ASN A 382 13.84 19.11 16.84
CA ASN A 382 14.53 20.34 16.38
C ASN A 382 13.58 21.33 15.69
N ASP A 383 12.40 21.53 16.29
CA ASP A 383 11.31 22.37 15.74
C ASP A 383 10.72 21.86 14.40
N GLU A 384 11.09 20.65 13.94
CA GLU A 384 10.49 19.99 12.77
C GLU A 384 9.41 18.99 13.21
N ILE A 385 8.21 19.09 12.61
CA ILE A 385 7.10 18.17 12.86
C ILE A 385 7.42 16.77 12.28
N ILE A 386 7.17 15.75 13.08
CA ILE A 386 7.26 14.35 12.68
C ILE A 386 5.92 13.92 12.09
N ALA A 387 5.93 13.55 10.81
CA ALA A 387 4.72 13.20 10.04
C ALA A 387 4.98 11.96 9.18
N PRO A 388 3.93 11.31 8.64
CA PRO A 388 4.09 10.15 7.75
C PRO A 388 4.95 10.39 6.50
N ILE A 389 5.24 11.65 6.16
CA ILE A 389 6.09 12.06 5.02
C ILE A 389 7.46 12.62 5.45
N ASN A 390 7.65 12.88 6.75
CA ASN A 390 8.86 13.42 7.38
C ASN A 390 9.16 12.57 8.62
N HIS A 391 9.71 11.37 8.38
CA HIS A 391 9.92 10.38 9.43
C HIS A 391 10.98 10.87 10.42
N LEU A 392 10.84 10.51 11.70
CA LEU A 392 11.81 10.85 12.75
C LEU A 392 13.25 10.50 12.33
N GLU A 393 13.42 9.38 11.62
CA GLU A 393 14.70 8.89 11.12
C GLU A 393 15.34 9.83 10.08
N ASP A 394 14.54 10.41 9.19
CA ASP A 394 15.00 11.37 8.18
C ASP A 394 15.47 12.66 8.85
N ILE A 395 14.71 13.15 9.83
CA ILE A 395 15.05 14.37 10.58
C ILE A 395 16.36 14.15 11.36
N MET A 396 16.51 12.98 11.99
CA MET A 396 17.72 12.60 12.69
C MET A 396 18.94 12.45 11.77
N TYR A 397 18.77 11.87 10.58
CA TYR A 397 19.87 11.66 9.62
C TYR A 397 20.40 12.99 9.05
N ARG A 398 19.51 13.98 8.88
CA ARG A 398 19.88 15.33 8.41
C ARG A 398 20.44 16.23 9.51
N SER A 399 20.11 15.96 10.77
CA SER A 399 20.58 16.76 11.90
C SER A 399 22.08 16.52 12.13
N GLU A 400 22.87 17.58 12.26
CA GLU A 400 24.27 17.45 12.67
C GLU A 400 24.36 16.78 14.06
N ALA A 401 25.38 15.94 14.26
CA ALA A 401 25.58 15.27 15.55
C ALA A 401 25.73 16.31 16.68
N GLY A 402 24.80 16.33 17.63
CA GLY A 402 24.74 17.37 18.66
C GLY A 402 23.53 17.28 19.59
N MET A 403 23.15 18.42 20.18
CA MET A 403 21.94 18.54 21.00
C MET A 403 20.70 18.55 20.10
N ALA A 404 19.68 17.80 20.51
CA ALA A 404 18.38 17.79 19.84
C ALA A 404 17.27 18.16 20.83
N SER A 405 16.29 18.96 20.39
CA SER A 405 15.10 19.30 21.17
C SER A 405 13.92 18.44 20.74
N PHE A 406 13.17 17.91 21.70
CA PHE A 406 11.96 17.14 21.43
C PHE A 406 10.75 17.85 21.98
N LYS A 407 9.69 17.94 21.19
CA LYS A 407 8.38 18.30 21.72
C LYS A 407 7.57 17.05 21.91
N VAL A 408 7.23 16.78 23.16
CA VAL A 408 6.64 15.52 23.60
C VAL A 408 5.26 15.77 24.16
N LEU A 409 4.34 14.87 23.90
CA LEU A 409 3.03 14.81 24.52
C LEU A 409 3.00 13.60 25.45
N ARG A 410 2.79 13.84 26.74
CA ARG A 410 2.70 12.81 27.78
C ARG A 410 1.34 12.89 28.43
N GLY A 411 0.47 11.94 28.10
CA GLY A 411 -0.96 12.07 28.41
C GLY A 411 -1.56 13.24 27.63
N GLU A 412 -2.05 14.26 28.33
CA GLU A 412 -2.59 15.48 27.72
C GLU A 412 -1.63 16.68 27.80
N GLU A 413 -0.49 16.54 28.50
CA GLU A 413 0.45 17.64 28.73
C GLU A 413 1.55 17.67 27.65
N LYS A 414 1.78 18.87 27.09
CA LYS A 414 2.90 19.13 26.19
C LYS A 414 4.14 19.48 27.00
N ILE A 415 5.20 18.71 26.81
CA ILE A 415 6.53 18.87 27.39
C ILE A 415 7.46 19.34 26.28
N ILE A 416 8.25 20.37 26.57
CA ILE A 416 9.29 20.93 25.67
C ILE A 416 10.65 20.58 26.25
#